data_AF-A0A0C1EB07-F1
#
_entry.id   AF-A0A0C1EB07-F1
#
_cell.length_a   1.000
_cell.length_b   1.000
_cell.length_c   1.000
_cell.angle_alpha   90.00
_cell.angle_beta   90.00
_cell.angle_gamma   90.00
#
_symmetry.space_group_name_H-M   'P 1'
#
loop_
_entity.id
_entity.type
_entity.pdbx_description
1 polymer ?
#
loop_
_entity_poly.entity_id
_entity_poly.type
_entity_poly.pdbx_seq_one_letter_code
_entity_poly.pdbx_strand_id
1 'polypeptide(L)'
;MENNDEQNNALHELNQINQDMAKTQVLAVMVEGTAKAAYEHFESFNLWLLTVSGVTLSFEILNADKIIGYMQLRGFFWCNVCLIVSIICGLISKYLMTIIKSQIYIAQYLKEKLNPIFQDYSAKEESVQQYATQSNIKIYTDLDFNKIIGDFTELFPKLGKWLILRSLEKNKNYDVVLMKLAHNQGIFVFLQTVAFFLSLILGIVFIICNVSQQT
;
A
#
# COMPACT_ATOMS: atom_id res chain seq x y z
N MET A 1 -16.67 3.18 51.94
CA MET A 1 -15.39 3.67 51.40
C MET A 1 -14.98 2.89 50.14
N GLU A 2 -15.24 1.58 50.05
CA GLU A 2 -15.04 0.75 48.82
C GLU A 2 -15.62 1.32 47.51
N ASN A 3 -16.81 1.93 47.54
CA ASN A 3 -17.51 2.40 46.34
C ASN A 3 -16.79 3.55 45.59
N ASN A 4 -15.97 4.34 46.30
CA ASN A 4 -15.19 5.43 45.67
C ASN A 4 -13.94 4.90 44.96
N ASP A 5 -13.30 3.86 45.48
CA ASP A 5 -12.10 3.27 44.88
C ASP A 5 -12.44 2.47 43.62
N GLU A 6 -13.60 1.80 43.62
CA GLU A 6 -14.12 1.05 42.47
C GLU A 6 -14.55 1.97 41.31
N GLN A 7 -15.26 3.08 41.62
CA GLN A 7 -15.57 4.10 40.62
C GLN A 7 -14.32 4.80 40.06
N ASN A 8 -13.32 5.07 40.90
CA ASN A 8 -12.08 5.73 40.46
C ASN A 8 -11.26 4.80 39.55
N ASN A 9 -11.20 3.50 39.86
CA ASN A 9 -10.58 2.50 38.98
C ASN A 9 -11.30 2.37 37.64
N ALA A 10 -12.64 2.33 37.64
CA ALA A 10 -13.43 2.28 36.40
C ALA A 10 -13.20 3.53 35.53
N LEU A 11 -13.08 4.72 36.14
CA LEU A 11 -12.79 5.96 35.41
C LEU A 11 -11.38 5.95 34.81
N HIS A 12 -10.40 5.41 35.53
CA HIS A 12 -9.03 5.24 35.04
C HIS A 12 -8.97 4.24 33.88
N GLU A 13 -9.69 3.13 33.96
CA GLU A 13 -9.78 2.13 32.89
C GLU A 13 -10.45 2.71 31.63
N LEU A 14 -11.57 3.43 31.79
CA LEU A 14 -12.24 4.12 30.68
C LEU A 14 -11.32 5.15 30.02
N ASN A 15 -10.56 5.91 30.80
CA ASN A 15 -9.60 6.87 30.27
C ASN A 15 -8.45 6.17 29.52
N GLN A 16 -7.95 5.05 30.03
CA GLN A 16 -6.93 4.25 29.34
C GLN A 16 -7.44 3.71 28.01
N ILE A 17 -8.64 3.12 27.98
CA ILE A 17 -9.29 2.64 26.75
C ILE A 17 -9.45 3.77 25.73
N ASN A 18 -9.91 4.95 26.18
CA ASN A 18 -10.07 6.11 25.31
C ASN A 18 -8.73 6.61 24.75
N GLN A 19 -7.68 6.65 25.59
CA GLN A 19 -6.33 7.01 25.14
C GLN A 19 -5.78 6.02 24.12
N ASP A 20 -5.95 4.71 24.34
CA ASP A 20 -5.44 3.69 23.43
C ASP A 20 -6.23 3.64 22.12
N MET A 21 -7.54 3.90 22.16
CA MET A 21 -8.36 4.11 20.97
C MET A 21 -7.86 5.33 20.18
N ALA A 22 -7.62 6.47 20.85
CA ALA A 22 -7.13 7.68 20.20
C ALA A 22 -5.75 7.45 19.56
N LYS A 23 -4.81 6.79 20.26
CA LYS A 23 -3.50 6.41 19.71
C LYS A 23 -3.64 5.55 18.46
N THR A 24 -4.52 4.55 18.50
CA THR A 24 -4.74 3.63 17.37
C THR A 24 -5.30 4.36 16.15
N GLN A 25 -6.31 5.23 16.35
CA GLN A 25 -6.88 6.03 15.27
C GLN A 25 -5.86 7.00 14.66
N VAL A 26 -5.08 7.67 15.51
CA VAL A 26 -4.03 8.60 15.09
C VAL A 26 -2.94 7.86 14.30
N LEU A 27 -2.52 6.66 14.75
CA LEU A 27 -1.57 5.82 14.03
C LEU A 27 -2.11 5.40 12.66
N ALA A 28 -3.35 4.91 12.59
CA ALA A 28 -3.99 4.50 11.35
C ALA A 28 -4.05 5.65 10.33
N VAL A 29 -4.43 6.86 10.78
CA VAL A 29 -4.45 8.05 9.92
C VAL A 29 -3.05 8.45 9.45
N MET A 30 -2.04 8.37 10.31
CA MET A 30 -0.64 8.63 9.90
C MET A 30 -0.16 7.61 8.87
N VAL A 31 -0.49 6.34 9.03
CA VAL A 31 -0.10 5.26 8.13
C VAL A 31 -0.81 5.38 6.78
N GLU A 32 -2.13 5.57 6.78
CA GLU A 32 -2.90 5.83 5.56
C GLU A 32 -2.41 7.09 4.84
N GLY A 33 -2.16 8.18 5.58
CA GLY A 33 -1.65 9.44 5.04
C GLY A 33 -0.27 9.27 4.41
N THR A 34 0.63 8.54 5.06
CA THR A 34 1.98 8.26 4.54
C THR A 34 1.91 7.40 3.28
N ALA A 35 1.15 6.31 3.31
CA ALA A 35 0.97 5.43 2.16
C ALA A 35 0.30 6.17 0.99
N LYS A 36 -0.66 7.04 1.29
CA LYS A 36 -1.32 7.90 0.30
C LYS A 36 -0.35 8.86 -0.36
N ALA A 37 0.40 9.60 0.43
CA ALA A 37 1.41 10.52 -0.07
C ALA A 37 2.45 9.79 -0.94
N ALA A 38 2.88 8.59 -0.53
CA ALA A 38 3.83 7.77 -1.27
C ALA A 38 3.30 7.37 -2.65
N TYR A 39 2.07 6.84 -2.78
CA TYR A 39 1.58 6.46 -4.10
C TYR A 39 1.25 7.68 -4.97
N GLU A 40 0.69 8.77 -4.42
CA GLU A 40 0.26 9.93 -5.21
C GLU A 40 1.43 10.70 -5.84
N HIS A 41 2.50 10.93 -5.08
CA HIS A 41 3.63 11.72 -5.57
C HIS A 41 4.56 10.88 -6.46
N PHE A 42 4.74 9.60 -6.14
CA PHE A 42 5.61 8.74 -6.93
C PHE A 42 4.94 8.20 -8.20
N GLU A 43 3.61 8.21 -8.32
CA GLU A 43 2.91 7.67 -9.51
C GLU A 43 3.31 8.42 -10.79
N SER A 44 3.23 9.76 -10.80
CA SER A 44 3.60 10.56 -11.97
C SER A 44 5.08 10.44 -12.31
N PHE A 45 5.95 10.46 -11.30
CA PHE A 45 7.40 10.33 -11.49
C PHE A 45 7.80 8.96 -12.04
N ASN A 46 7.27 7.87 -11.46
CA ASN A 46 7.51 6.50 -11.90
C ASN A 46 7.05 6.28 -13.34
N LEU A 47 5.88 6.80 -13.72
CA LEU A 47 5.35 6.72 -15.08
C LEU A 47 6.21 7.50 -16.08
N TRP A 48 6.61 8.72 -15.72
CA TRP A 48 7.51 9.52 -16.54
C TRP A 48 8.82 8.78 -16.79
N LEU A 49 9.44 8.24 -15.73
CA LEU A 49 10.71 7.54 -15.80
C LEU A 49 10.61 6.20 -16.56
N LEU A 50 9.50 5.47 -16.43
CA LEU A 50 9.18 4.28 -17.23
C LEU A 50 9.10 4.62 -18.72
N THR A 51 8.39 5.71 -19.04
CA THR A 51 8.21 6.17 -20.42
C THR A 51 9.54 6.56 -21.04
N VAL A 52 10.32 7.39 -20.35
CA VAL A 52 11.65 7.80 -20.83
C VAL A 52 12.57 6.59 -20.97
N SER A 53 12.63 5.69 -19.98
CA SER A 53 13.45 4.46 -20.07
C SER A 53 13.05 3.60 -21.27
N GLY A 54 11.75 3.42 -21.51
CA GLY A 54 11.25 2.63 -22.65
C GLY A 54 11.57 3.28 -23.99
N VAL A 55 11.41 4.60 -24.11
CA VAL A 55 11.77 5.35 -25.32
C VAL A 55 13.27 5.28 -25.59
N THR A 56 14.11 5.51 -24.58
CA THR A 56 15.57 5.42 -24.69
C THR A 56 15.99 4.02 -25.13
N LEU A 57 15.48 2.97 -24.49
CA LEU A 57 15.78 1.58 -24.84
C LEU A 57 15.37 1.28 -26.29
N SER A 58 14.17 1.70 -26.68
CA SER A 58 13.67 1.50 -28.05
C SER A 58 14.54 2.22 -29.08
N PHE A 59 14.94 3.45 -28.78
CA PHE A 59 15.82 4.25 -29.64
C PHE A 59 17.21 3.60 -29.78
N GLU A 60 17.78 3.11 -28.68
CA GLU A 60 19.07 2.43 -28.66
C GLU A 60 19.06 1.16 -29.51
N ILE A 61 18.01 0.34 -29.37
CA ILE A 61 17.86 -0.90 -30.15
C ILE A 61 17.67 -0.60 -31.65
N LEU A 62 16.81 0.36 -31.99
CA LEU A 62 16.56 0.73 -33.39
C LEU A 62 17.78 1.33 -34.10
N ASN A 63 18.71 1.92 -33.33
CA ASN A 63 19.93 2.53 -33.86
C ASN A 63 21.20 1.78 -33.41
N ALA A 64 21.08 0.50 -33.05
CA ALA A 64 22.16 -0.28 -32.47
C ALA A 64 23.43 -0.23 -33.32
N ASP A 65 23.32 -0.41 -34.64
CA ASP A 65 24.47 -0.39 -35.57
C ASP A 65 25.28 0.90 -35.46
N LYS A 66 24.60 2.04 -35.31
CA LYS A 66 25.25 3.35 -35.19
C LYS A 66 25.83 3.55 -33.80
N ILE A 67 25.05 3.24 -32.77
CA ILE A 67 25.41 3.51 -31.37
C ILE A 67 26.56 2.60 -30.91
N ILE A 68 26.57 1.33 -31.34
CA ILE A 68 27.66 0.39 -31.04
C ILE A 68 28.99 0.92 -31.59
N GLY A 69 28.98 1.59 -32.76
CA GLY A 69 30.18 2.23 -33.31
C GLY A 69 30.79 3.30 -32.41
N TYR A 70 29.97 4.04 -31.66
CA TYR A 70 30.42 5.10 -30.74
C TYR A 70 30.67 4.62 -29.32
N MET A 71 29.92 3.63 -28.83
CA MET A 71 29.91 3.22 -27.43
C MET A 71 30.67 1.90 -27.18
N GLN A 72 31.07 1.22 -28.26
CA GLN A 72 31.55 -0.17 -28.25
C GLN A 72 30.48 -1.16 -27.77
N LEU A 73 30.61 -2.42 -28.16
CA LEU A 73 29.61 -3.46 -27.84
C LEU A 73 29.39 -3.62 -26.32
N ARG A 74 30.46 -3.48 -25.52
CA ARG A 74 30.40 -3.59 -24.06
C ARG A 74 29.59 -2.45 -23.43
N GLY A 75 29.81 -1.21 -23.88
CA GLY A 75 29.07 -0.06 -23.37
C GLY A 75 27.60 -0.15 -23.72
N PHE A 76 27.28 -0.49 -24.97
CA PHE A 76 25.90 -0.73 -25.42
C PHE A 76 25.21 -1.78 -24.55
N PHE A 77 25.85 -2.92 -24.30
CA PHE A 77 25.28 -3.99 -23.47
C PHE A 77 24.97 -3.54 -22.04
N TRP A 78 25.92 -2.93 -21.34
CA TRP A 78 25.74 -2.57 -19.93
C TRP A 78 24.73 -1.42 -19.73
N CYS A 79 24.67 -0.46 -20.65
CA CYS A 79 23.63 0.58 -20.65
C CYS A 79 22.24 -0.04 -20.79
N ASN A 80 22.06 -0.92 -21.77
CA ASN A 80 20.77 -1.58 -22.00
C ASN A 80 20.34 -2.47 -20.81
N VAL A 81 21.29 -3.18 -20.19
CA VAL A 81 21.01 -3.95 -18.96
C VAL A 81 20.50 -3.04 -17.84
N CYS A 82 21.14 -1.88 -17.63
CA CYS A 82 20.70 -0.91 -16.63
C CYS A 82 19.31 -0.34 -16.94
N LEU A 83 19.00 -0.04 -18.21
CA LEU A 83 17.66 0.39 -18.64
C LEU A 83 16.60 -0.68 -18.41
N ILE A 84 16.89 -1.95 -18.71
CA ILE A 84 15.96 -3.06 -18.47
C ILE A 84 15.69 -3.21 -16.97
N VAL A 85 16.73 -3.15 -16.13
CA VAL A 85 16.57 -3.17 -14.67
C VAL A 85 15.73 -2.00 -14.19
N SER A 86 15.95 -0.79 -14.72
CA SER A 86 15.11 0.38 -14.44
C SER A 86 13.65 0.08 -14.76
N ILE A 87 13.34 -0.40 -15.96
CA ILE A 87 11.96 -0.71 -16.38
C ILE A 87 11.32 -1.75 -15.46
N ILE A 88 12.02 -2.84 -15.12
CA ILE A 88 11.50 -3.90 -14.22
C ILE A 88 11.18 -3.30 -12.84
N CYS A 89 12.11 -2.55 -12.24
CA CYS A 89 11.88 -1.87 -10.97
C CYS A 89 10.69 -0.91 -11.06
N GLY A 90 10.56 -0.18 -12.18
CA GLY A 90 9.46 0.72 -12.43
C GLY A 90 8.11 0.01 -12.46
N LEU A 91 8.01 -1.13 -13.14
CA LEU A 91 6.80 -1.94 -13.21
C LEU A 91 6.42 -2.54 -11.85
N ILE A 92 7.39 -3.04 -11.09
CA ILE A 92 7.15 -3.55 -9.72
C ILE A 92 6.62 -2.43 -8.82
N SER A 93 7.26 -1.26 -8.86
CA SER A 93 6.81 -0.07 -8.14
C SER A 93 5.37 0.30 -8.51
N LYS A 94 5.03 0.35 -9.81
CA LYS A 94 3.68 0.64 -10.29
C LYS A 94 2.65 -0.36 -9.78
N TYR A 95 2.99 -1.65 -9.79
CA TYR A 95 2.13 -2.70 -9.25
C TYR A 95 1.85 -2.50 -7.75
N LEU A 96 2.88 -2.20 -6.95
CA LEU A 96 2.72 -1.93 -5.52
C LEU A 96 1.87 -0.68 -5.27
N MET A 97 2.04 0.40 -6.04
CA MET A 97 1.18 1.59 -5.97
C MET A 97 -0.29 1.25 -6.20
N THR A 98 -0.59 0.41 -7.19
CA THR A 98 -1.96 -0.02 -7.47
C THR A 98 -2.56 -0.77 -6.29
N ILE A 99 -1.80 -1.68 -5.65
CA ILE A 99 -2.27 -2.38 -4.44
C ILE A 99 -2.59 -1.37 -3.33
N ILE A 100 -1.68 -0.44 -3.04
CA ILE A 100 -1.85 0.57 -1.98
C ILE A 100 -3.10 1.42 -2.27
N LYS A 101 -3.23 1.94 -3.49
CA LYS A 101 -4.36 2.77 -3.93
C LYS A 101 -5.69 2.03 -3.81
N SER A 102 -5.75 0.76 -4.21
CA SER A 102 -6.95 -0.06 -4.06
C SER A 102 -7.32 -0.31 -2.60
N GLN A 103 -6.35 -0.61 -1.73
CA GLN A 103 -6.63 -0.85 -0.31
C GLN A 103 -7.14 0.41 0.40
N ILE A 104 -6.50 1.55 0.17
CA ILE A 104 -6.95 2.84 0.74
C ILE A 104 -8.34 3.20 0.22
N TYR A 105 -8.61 3.00 -1.08
CA TYR A 105 -9.93 3.26 -1.65
C TYR A 105 -11.02 2.38 -1.00
N ILE A 106 -10.76 1.08 -0.85
CA ILE A 106 -11.71 0.15 -0.20
C ILE A 106 -11.94 0.55 1.25
N ALA A 107 -10.89 0.87 2.00
CA ALA A 107 -10.99 1.28 3.40
C ALA A 107 -11.82 2.56 3.56
N GLN A 108 -11.58 3.57 2.73
CA GLN A 108 -12.34 4.82 2.73
C GLN A 108 -13.81 4.60 2.36
N TYR A 109 -14.07 3.79 1.31
CA TYR A 109 -15.42 3.45 0.90
C TYR A 109 -16.20 2.73 2.00
N LEU A 110 -15.58 1.73 2.64
CA LEU A 110 -16.19 1.01 3.76
C LEU A 110 -16.45 1.94 4.94
N LYS A 111 -15.49 2.80 5.31
CA LYS A 111 -15.66 3.77 6.41
C LYS A 111 -16.84 4.72 6.15
N GLU A 112 -16.98 5.21 4.92
CA GLU A 112 -18.08 6.10 4.54
C GLU A 112 -19.44 5.38 4.57
N LYS A 113 -19.52 4.14 4.07
CA LYS A 113 -20.79 3.40 3.96
C LYS A 113 -21.22 2.69 5.23
N LEU A 114 -20.28 2.22 6.04
CA LEU A 114 -20.59 1.49 7.28
C LEU A 114 -20.97 2.43 8.42
N ASN A 115 -20.42 3.64 8.49
CA ASN A 115 -20.74 4.59 9.55
C ASN A 115 -22.25 4.87 9.71
N PRO A 116 -23.03 5.20 8.65
CA PRO A 116 -24.47 5.38 8.80
C PRO A 116 -25.21 4.08 9.14
N ILE A 117 -24.71 2.92 8.69
CA ILE A 117 -25.29 1.61 9.02
C ILE A 117 -25.14 1.33 10.52
N PHE A 118 -23.96 1.58 11.10
CA PHE A 118 -23.73 1.38 12.52
C PHE A 118 -24.48 2.39 13.39
N GLN A 119 -24.66 3.63 12.92
CA GLN A 119 -25.47 4.62 13.63
C GLN A 119 -26.95 4.19 13.70
N ASP A 120 -27.53 3.74 12.58
CA ASP A 120 -28.91 3.23 12.54
C ASP A 120 -29.06 1.94 13.38
N TYR A 121 -28.08 1.03 13.31
CA TYR A 121 -28.05 -0.17 14.14
C TYR A 121 -28.02 0.17 15.63
N SER A 122 -27.12 1.06 16.06
CA SER A 122 -26.97 1.46 17.47
C SER A 122 -28.25 2.10 18.02
N ALA A 123 -28.90 2.96 17.23
CA ALA A 123 -30.17 3.57 17.62
C ALA A 123 -31.30 2.52 17.78
N LYS A 124 -31.35 1.53 16.89
CA LYS A 124 -32.32 0.43 16.97
C LYS A 124 -32.00 -0.51 18.14
N GLU A 125 -30.74 -0.81 18.36
CA GLU A 125 -30.26 -1.61 19.48
C GLU A 125 -30.68 -0.99 20.81
N GLU A 126 -30.46 0.31 21.01
CA GLU A 126 -30.89 1.02 22.21
C GLU A 126 -32.40 0.89 22.45
N SER A 127 -33.21 1.02 21.38
CA SER A 127 -34.66 0.85 21.48
C SER A 127 -35.05 -0.60 21.85
N VAL A 128 -34.39 -1.60 21.25
CA VAL A 128 -34.64 -3.02 21.54
C VAL A 128 -34.24 -3.37 22.96
N GLN A 129 -33.12 -2.85 23.45
CA GLN A 129 -32.64 -3.04 24.82
C GLN A 129 -33.60 -2.42 25.84
N GLN A 130 -34.16 -1.25 25.54
CA GLN A 130 -35.19 -0.60 26.37
C GLN A 130 -36.47 -1.44 26.43
N TYR A 131 -36.98 -1.94 25.29
CA TYR A 131 -38.15 -2.83 25.25
C TYR A 131 -37.89 -4.16 25.97
N ALA A 132 -36.69 -4.73 25.82
CA ALA A 132 -36.27 -5.96 26.47
C ALA A 132 -36.24 -5.81 28.00
N THR A 133 -35.71 -4.67 28.49
CA THR A 133 -35.69 -4.32 29.92
C THR A 133 -37.10 -4.14 30.47
N GLN A 134 -37.98 -3.46 29.74
CA GLN A 134 -39.40 -3.31 30.12
C GLN A 134 -40.16 -4.63 30.14
N SER A 135 -39.80 -5.55 29.24
CA SER A 135 -40.44 -6.87 29.11
C SER A 135 -39.79 -7.96 29.99
N ASN A 136 -38.73 -7.61 30.74
CA ASN A 136 -37.93 -8.53 31.55
C ASN A 136 -37.31 -9.69 30.74
N ILE A 137 -37.01 -9.46 29.46
CA ILE A 137 -36.38 -10.41 28.55
C ILE A 137 -34.92 -9.99 28.37
N LYS A 138 -33.96 -10.91 28.53
CA LYS A 138 -32.55 -10.64 28.17
C LYS A 138 -32.36 -10.89 26.67
N ILE A 139 -32.01 -9.86 25.92
CA ILE A 139 -31.65 -9.95 24.50
C ILE A 139 -30.18 -9.53 24.35
N TYR A 140 -29.44 -10.29 23.54
CA TYR A 140 -28.08 -9.94 23.13
C TYR A 140 -28.12 -9.50 21.67
N THR A 141 -27.78 -8.25 21.44
CA THR A 141 -27.79 -7.54 20.15
C THR A 141 -26.37 -7.32 19.64
N ASP A 142 -25.43 -8.19 20.00
CA ASP A 142 -24.06 -8.03 19.49
C ASP A 142 -23.96 -8.50 18.03
N LEU A 143 -23.19 -7.75 17.25
CA LEU A 143 -23.10 -7.91 15.81
C LEU A 143 -21.90 -8.83 15.50
N ASP A 144 -22.18 -10.07 15.10
CA ASP A 144 -21.13 -11.07 14.85
C ASP A 144 -20.36 -10.78 13.55
N PHE A 145 -19.27 -10.03 13.67
CA PHE A 145 -18.36 -9.71 12.57
C PHE A 145 -17.69 -10.95 11.96
N ASN A 146 -17.48 -12.03 12.73
CA ASN A 146 -16.89 -13.26 12.17
C ASN A 146 -17.85 -13.91 11.18
N LYS A 147 -19.14 -13.90 11.49
CA LYS A 147 -20.19 -14.37 10.58
C LYS A 147 -20.25 -13.52 9.31
N ILE A 148 -20.20 -12.20 9.44
CA ILE A 148 -20.19 -11.28 8.28
C ILE A 148 -18.96 -11.53 7.38
N ILE A 149 -17.76 -11.68 7.97
CA ILE A 149 -16.55 -11.99 7.22
C ILE A 149 -16.67 -13.36 6.54
N GLY A 150 -17.28 -14.34 7.23
CA GLY A 150 -17.58 -15.67 6.68
C GLY A 150 -18.48 -15.58 5.44
N ASP A 151 -19.64 -14.94 5.58
CA ASP A 151 -20.62 -14.76 4.51
C ASP A 151 -20.00 -14.00 3.32
N PHE A 152 -19.22 -12.95 3.58
CA PHE A 152 -18.49 -12.21 2.54
C PHE A 152 -17.45 -13.08 1.83
N THR A 153 -16.70 -13.89 2.57
CA THR A 153 -15.64 -14.76 2.02
C THR A 153 -16.23 -15.91 1.18
N GLU A 154 -17.45 -16.34 1.47
CA GLU A 154 -18.17 -17.34 0.67
C GLU A 154 -18.60 -16.85 -0.71
N LEU A 155 -18.71 -15.53 -0.91
CA LEU A 155 -18.99 -14.95 -2.22
C LEU A 155 -17.83 -15.13 -3.22
N PHE A 156 -16.63 -15.48 -2.74
CA PHE A 156 -15.47 -15.66 -3.58
C PHE A 156 -15.35 -17.10 -4.12
N PRO A 157 -14.86 -17.28 -5.36
CA PRO A 157 -14.51 -18.60 -5.87
C PRO A 157 -13.43 -19.24 -5.00
N LYS A 158 -13.34 -20.59 -5.00
CA LYS A 158 -12.48 -21.37 -4.08
C LYS A 158 -11.03 -20.85 -3.97
N LEU A 159 -10.43 -20.43 -5.09
CA LEU A 159 -9.08 -19.84 -5.09
C LEU A 159 -9.04 -18.47 -4.40
N GLY A 160 -10.01 -17.61 -4.67
CA GLY A 160 -10.14 -16.30 -4.01
C GLY A 160 -10.38 -16.46 -2.51
N LYS A 161 -11.27 -17.38 -2.11
CA LYS A 161 -11.51 -17.74 -0.71
C LYS A 161 -10.23 -18.17 0.00
N TRP A 162 -9.44 -19.06 -0.62
CA TRP A 162 -8.16 -19.48 -0.05
C TRP A 162 -7.15 -18.32 0.08
N LEU A 163 -7.08 -17.44 -0.93
CA LEU A 163 -6.19 -16.27 -0.87
C LEU A 163 -6.57 -15.28 0.23
N ILE A 164 -7.86 -15.01 0.40
CA ILE A 164 -8.37 -14.10 1.45
C ILE A 164 -8.08 -14.69 2.83
N LEU A 165 -8.45 -15.95 3.07
CA LEU A 165 -8.22 -16.62 4.35
C LEU A 165 -6.72 -16.65 4.71
N ARG A 166 -5.86 -16.99 3.74
CA ARG A 166 -4.41 -16.97 3.94
C ARG A 166 -3.88 -15.56 4.21
N SER A 167 -4.45 -14.53 3.57
CA SER A 167 -4.07 -13.15 3.82
C SER A 167 -4.46 -12.71 5.23
N LEU A 168 -5.68 -13.04 5.68
CA LEU A 168 -6.17 -12.74 7.03
C LEU A 168 -5.31 -13.39 8.12
N GLU A 169 -4.89 -14.65 7.92
CA GLU A 169 -3.99 -15.34 8.86
C GLU A 169 -2.59 -14.72 8.90
N LYS A 170 -2.06 -14.33 7.74
CA LYS A 170 -0.69 -13.83 7.60
C LYS A 170 -0.54 -12.36 8.01
N ASN A 171 -1.59 -11.56 7.82
CA ASN A 171 -1.58 -10.11 7.95
C ASN A 171 -2.51 -9.67 9.08
N LYS A 172 -2.08 -9.92 10.33
CA LYS A 172 -2.86 -9.54 11.52
C LYS A 172 -2.97 -8.03 11.74
N ASN A 173 -2.09 -7.23 11.13
CA ASN A 173 -2.06 -5.79 11.28
C ASN A 173 -2.01 -5.11 9.90
N TYR A 174 -3.12 -4.48 9.54
CA TYR A 174 -3.28 -3.75 8.28
C TYR A 174 -2.24 -2.63 8.12
N ASP A 175 -2.02 -1.84 9.17
CA ASP A 175 -1.10 -0.70 9.16
C ASP A 175 0.34 -1.13 8.84
N VAL A 176 0.80 -2.23 9.45
CA VAL A 176 2.13 -2.79 9.19
C VAL A 176 2.30 -3.23 7.73
N VAL A 177 1.26 -3.87 7.17
CA VAL A 177 1.29 -4.31 5.77
C VAL A 177 1.30 -3.13 4.83
N LEU A 178 0.47 -2.13 5.09
CA LEU A 178 0.38 -0.92 4.27
C LEU A 178 1.71 -0.15 4.28
N MET A 179 2.35 0.00 5.44
CA MET A 179 3.67 0.62 5.55
C MET A 179 4.76 -0.19 4.84
N LYS A 180 4.72 -1.52 4.93
CA LYS A 180 5.67 -2.39 4.21
C LYS A 180 5.54 -2.24 2.71
N LEU A 181 4.31 -2.16 2.19
CA LEU A 181 4.06 -1.92 0.78
C LEU A 181 4.59 -0.55 0.34
N ALA A 182 4.29 0.52 1.10
CA ALA A 182 4.77 1.87 0.82
C ALA A 182 6.30 1.96 0.84
N HIS A 183 6.95 1.32 1.82
CA HIS A 183 8.40 1.27 1.92
C HIS A 183 9.04 0.53 0.73
N ASN A 184 8.53 -0.66 0.39
CA ASN A 184 9.02 -1.43 -0.75
C ASN A 184 8.83 -0.68 -2.06
N GLN A 185 7.67 -0.02 -2.23
CA GLN A 185 7.41 0.84 -3.38
C GLN A 185 8.46 1.94 -3.51
N GLY A 186 8.79 2.64 -2.41
CA GLY A 186 9.85 3.64 -2.38
C GLY A 186 11.22 3.08 -2.79
N ILE A 187 11.59 1.90 -2.30
CA ILE A 187 12.83 1.22 -2.69
C ILE A 187 12.87 0.96 -4.20
N PHE A 188 11.79 0.44 -4.78
CA PHE A 188 11.76 0.15 -6.22
C PHE A 188 11.79 1.41 -7.09
N VAL A 189 11.15 2.51 -6.68
CA VAL A 189 11.29 3.82 -7.36
C VAL A 189 12.73 4.30 -7.29
N PHE A 190 13.37 4.18 -6.13
CA PHE A 190 14.77 4.57 -5.96
C PHE A 190 15.69 3.73 -6.83
N LEU A 191 15.53 2.41 -6.85
CA LEU A 191 16.31 1.51 -7.71
C LEU A 191 16.09 1.78 -9.19
N GLN A 192 14.85 2.04 -9.61
CA GLN A 192 14.54 2.46 -10.99
C GLN A 192 15.34 3.72 -11.35
N THR A 193 15.31 4.72 -10.46
CA THR A 193 16.01 6.01 -10.64
C THR A 193 17.51 5.81 -10.77
N VAL A 194 18.13 5.08 -9.83
CA VAL A 194 19.57 4.80 -9.85
C VAL A 194 19.96 4.04 -11.12
N ALA A 195 19.21 3.00 -11.50
CA ALA A 195 19.50 2.20 -12.69
C ALA A 195 19.39 3.04 -13.98
N PHE A 196 18.39 3.91 -14.08
CA PHE A 196 18.25 4.82 -15.23
C PHE A 196 19.44 5.78 -15.34
N PHE A 197 19.78 6.49 -14.26
CA PHE A 197 20.91 7.42 -14.29
C PHE A 197 22.25 6.71 -14.48
N LEU A 198 22.42 5.51 -13.93
CA LEU A 198 23.60 4.70 -14.16
C LEU A 198 23.76 4.36 -15.65
N SER A 199 22.67 4.04 -16.36
CA SER A 199 22.72 3.84 -17.81
C SER A 199 23.22 5.08 -18.55
N LEU A 200 22.72 6.27 -18.19
CA LEU A 200 23.15 7.51 -18.84
C LEU A 200 24.63 7.81 -18.58
N ILE A 201 25.07 7.65 -17.33
CA ILE A 201 26.46 7.87 -16.93
C ILE A 201 27.38 6.89 -17.66
N LEU A 202 27.03 5.60 -17.69
CA LEU A 202 27.79 4.59 -18.43
C LEU A 202 27.88 4.94 -19.91
N GLY A 203 26.76 5.34 -20.53
CA GLY A 203 26.73 5.74 -21.94
C GLY A 203 27.71 6.87 -22.23
N ILE A 204 27.73 7.92 -21.40
CA ILE A 204 28.66 9.04 -21.53
C ILE A 204 30.11 8.59 -21.34
N VAL A 205 30.39 7.80 -20.29
CA VAL A 205 31.74 7.33 -19.98
C VAL A 205 32.30 6.49 -21.12
N PHE A 206 31.53 5.55 -21.67
CA PHE A 206 31.96 4.70 -22.78
C PHE A 206 32.19 5.49 -24.06
N ILE A 207 31.36 6.49 -24.37
CA ILE A 207 31.56 7.38 -25.52
C ILE A 207 32.86 8.16 -25.37
N ILE A 208 33.11 8.79 -24.20
CA ILE A 208 34.33 9.57 -23.96
C ILE A 208 35.58 8.69 -24.05
N CYS A 209 35.55 7.50 -23.44
CA CYS A 209 36.68 6.57 -23.48
C CYS A 209 37.00 6.10 -24.90
N ASN A 210 35.97 5.86 -25.73
CA ASN A 210 36.17 5.45 -27.12
C ASN A 210 36.75 6.58 -27.98
N VAL A 211 36.28 7.82 -27.81
CA VAL A 211 36.84 8.99 -28.52
C VAL A 211 38.30 9.23 -28.15
N SER A 212 38.66 9.10 -26.86
CA SER A 212 40.04 9.23 -26.40
C SER A 212 40.98 8.14 -26.92
N GLN A 213 40.47 6.99 -27.37
CA GLN A 213 41.27 5.92 -27.97
C GLN A 213 41.51 6.11 -29.48
N GLN A 214 40.73 6.99 -30.12
CA GLN A 214 40.81 7.30 -31.56
C GLN A 214 41.59 8.58 -31.87
N THR A 215 41.97 9.35 -30.85
CA THR A 215 42.81 10.56 -30.92
C THR A 215 44.24 10.24 -30.52
#